data_AF-A0A2T6LTT7-F1
#
_entry.id   AF-A0A2T6LTT7-F1
#
_cell.length_a   1.000
_cell.length_b   1.000
_cell.length_c   1.000
_cell.angle_alpha   90.00
_cell.angle_beta   90.00
_cell.angle_gamma   90.00
#
_symmetry.space_group_name_H-M   'P 1'
#
loop_
_entity.id
_entity.type
_entity.pdbx_description
1 polymer ?
#
loop_
_entity_poly.entity_id
_entity_poly.type
_entity_poly.pdbx_seq_one_letter_code
_entity_poly.pdbx_strand_id
1 'polypeptide(L)'
;MSRAPLSYGTPGTGTPGVSAGLDVRQPVEGFYRHKPRRDAVYVGIRIWYGAPLDPVTGEEMDRSWRWQAQANGEPIELDHVWPTCAGDPITEADYRRYCARQAWAREHAPDSAWAERGRRIDPLSRSTPLPF
;
A
#
# COMPACT_ATOMS: atom_id res chain seq x y z
N MET A 1 9.56 21.70 39.86
CA MET A 1 9.89 21.17 38.52
C MET A 1 8.64 21.34 37.66
N SER A 2 8.63 22.36 36.80
CA SER A 2 7.42 22.81 36.11
C SER A 2 7.35 22.20 34.70
N ARG A 3 6.28 21.45 34.40
CA ARG A 3 6.02 20.87 33.07
C ARG A 3 5.65 22.00 32.11
N ALA A 4 6.35 22.10 30.98
CA ALA A 4 5.99 23.05 29.93
C ALA A 4 4.63 22.68 29.29
N PRO A 5 3.77 23.65 28.95
CA PRO A 5 2.52 23.39 28.25
C PRO A 5 2.80 23.11 26.77
N LEU A 6 2.41 21.93 26.30
CA LEU A 6 2.38 21.61 24.87
C LEU A 6 1.29 22.47 24.21
N SER A 7 1.72 23.39 23.35
CA SER A 7 0.84 24.24 22.54
C SER A 7 0.12 23.41 21.49
N TYR A 8 -1.22 23.46 21.51
CA TYR A 8 -2.11 22.80 20.56
C TYR A 8 -2.03 23.54 19.22
N GLY A 9 -1.04 23.20 18.40
CA GLY A 9 -0.78 23.89 17.14
C GLY A 9 0.62 23.73 16.57
N THR A 10 1.48 22.88 17.16
CA THR A 10 2.75 22.53 16.51
C THR A 10 2.42 21.62 15.33
N PRO A 11 2.59 22.05 14.06
CA PRO A 11 2.54 21.11 12.96
C PRO A 11 3.63 20.07 13.24
N GLY A 12 3.21 18.82 13.41
CA GLY A 12 4.14 17.71 13.49
C GLY A 12 5.09 17.81 12.31
N THR A 13 6.36 17.52 12.54
CA THR A 13 7.42 17.46 11.54
C THR A 13 7.10 16.34 10.54
N GLY A 14 6.06 16.54 9.74
CA GLY A 14 5.81 15.79 8.53
C GLY A 14 6.88 16.20 7.55
N THR A 15 7.53 15.20 6.97
CA THR A 15 8.35 15.30 5.77
C THR A 15 7.78 16.35 4.83
N PRO A 16 8.58 17.28 4.29
CA PRO A 16 8.07 18.33 3.41
C PRO A 16 7.34 17.67 2.24
N GLY A 17 6.01 17.76 2.27
CA GLY A 17 5.15 17.33 1.19
C GLY A 17 5.46 18.23 0.01
N VAL A 18 6.13 17.68 -0.99
CA VAL A 18 6.28 18.32 -2.30
C VAL A 18 4.88 18.36 -2.92
N SER A 19 4.11 19.40 -2.62
CA SER A 19 2.84 19.68 -3.32
C SER A 19 3.11 20.66 -4.46
N ALA A 20 3.93 20.23 -5.42
CA ALA A 20 3.64 20.57 -6.80
C ALA A 20 2.45 19.66 -7.18
N GLY A 21 1.36 20.22 -7.70
CA GLY A 21 0.18 19.43 -8.04
C GLY A 21 0.58 18.21 -8.87
N LEU A 22 0.33 17.02 -8.32
CA LEU A 22 0.67 15.78 -8.99
C LEU A 22 -0.14 15.69 -10.29
N ASP A 23 0.54 15.51 -11.43
CA ASP A 23 -0.14 15.20 -12.68
C ASP A 23 -0.67 13.76 -12.62
N VAL A 24 -1.94 13.63 -12.22
CA VAL A 24 -2.65 12.35 -12.11
C VAL A 24 -2.74 11.59 -13.44
N ARG A 25 -2.45 12.22 -14.59
CA ARG A 25 -2.44 11.54 -15.89
C ARG A 25 -1.17 10.73 -16.13
N GLN A 26 -0.10 11.02 -15.39
CA GLN A 26 1.19 10.37 -15.57
C GLN A 26 1.50 9.55 -14.31
N PRO A 27 1.41 8.21 -14.38
CA PRO A 27 1.86 7.35 -13.30
C PRO A 27 3.32 7.65 -12.95
N VAL A 28 3.62 7.63 -11.65
CA VAL A 28 4.98 7.79 -11.14
C VAL A 28 5.43 6.46 -10.57
N GLU A 29 6.66 6.07 -10.88
CA GLU A 29 7.26 4.88 -10.30
C GLU A 29 7.51 5.07 -8.80
N GLY A 30 7.29 4.02 -8.02
CA GLY A 30 7.50 4.08 -6.60
C GLY A 30 6.62 3.13 -5.80
N PHE A 31 6.62 3.37 -4.49
CA PHE A 31 5.84 2.62 -3.53
C PHE A 31 4.80 3.55 -2.90
N TYR A 32 3.58 3.03 -2.77
CA TYR A 32 2.44 3.78 -2.26
C TYR A 32 1.66 2.92 -1.27
N ARG A 33 0.91 3.57 -0.39
CA ARG A 33 -0.09 2.90 0.45
C ARG A 33 -1.45 3.11 -0.16
N HIS A 34 -2.24 2.04 -0.24
CA HIS A 34 -3.59 2.10 -0.78
C HIS A 34 -4.58 1.37 0.13
N LYS A 35 -5.81 1.85 0.17
CA LYS A 35 -6.90 1.18 0.89
C LYS A 35 -7.95 0.72 -0.12
N PRO A 36 -8.04 -0.59 -0.41
CA PRO A 36 -8.88 -1.08 -1.51
C PRO A 36 -10.38 -0.88 -1.25
N ARG A 37 -10.80 -0.87 0.02
CA ARG A 37 -12.19 -0.60 0.45
C ARG A 37 -12.19 0.13 1.79
N ARG A 38 -13.28 0.84 2.11
CA ARG A 38 -13.45 1.61 3.36
C ARG A 38 -13.13 0.79 4.62
N ASP A 39 -13.57 -0.46 4.65
CA ASP A 39 -13.44 -1.35 5.80
C ASP A 39 -12.37 -2.43 5.60
N ALA A 40 -11.44 -2.26 4.65
CA ALA A 40 -10.33 -3.20 4.43
C ALA A 40 -9.03 -2.70 5.08
N VAL A 41 -8.05 -3.59 5.22
CA VAL A 41 -6.70 -3.20 5.65
C VAL A 41 -5.98 -2.44 4.54
N TYR A 42 -5.00 -1.63 4.93
CA TYR A 42 -4.10 -1.01 3.97
C TYR A 42 -3.21 -2.06 3.30
N VAL A 43 -2.90 -1.81 2.03
CA VAL A 43 -1.97 -2.60 1.23
C VAL A 43 -0.85 -1.70 0.70
N GLY A 44 0.33 -2.28 0.54
CA GLY A 44 1.45 -1.65 -0.15
C GLY A 44 1.31 -1.87 -1.65
N ILE A 45 1.39 -0.78 -2.42
CA ILE A 45 1.38 -0.78 -3.87
C ILE A 45 2.80 -0.49 -4.36
N ARG A 46 3.23 -1.21 -5.39
CA ARG A 46 4.45 -0.91 -6.16
C ARG A 46 4.02 -0.60 -7.59
N ILE A 47 4.45 0.54 -8.12
CA ILE A 47 4.24 0.95 -9.52
C ILE A 47 5.61 1.05 -10.19
N TRP A 48 5.73 0.49 -11.39
CA TRP A 48 6.94 0.60 -12.21
C TRP A 48 6.59 0.56 -13.70
N TYR A 49 7.48 1.10 -14.54
CA TYR A 49 7.38 0.99 -15.99
C TYR A 49 8.33 -0.10 -16.48
N GLY A 50 7.82 -1.09 -17.21
CA GLY A 50 8.67 -2.18 -17.70
C GLY A 50 7.91 -3.25 -18.47
N ALA A 51 8.60 -4.34 -18.81
CA ALA A 51 7.99 -5.52 -19.40
C ALA A 51 6.94 -6.10 -18.43
N PRO A 52 5.78 -6.55 -18.93
CA PRO A 52 4.81 -7.19 -18.07
C PRO A 52 5.34 -8.52 -17.55
N LEU A 53 5.04 -8.82 -16.29
CA LEU A 53 5.34 -10.11 -15.69
C LEU A 53 4.22 -11.09 -15.99
N ASP A 54 4.57 -12.35 -16.26
CA ASP A 54 3.62 -13.45 -16.33
C ASP A 54 2.92 -13.61 -14.98
N PRO A 55 1.59 -13.61 -14.92
CA PRO A 55 0.85 -13.70 -13.66
C PRO A 55 1.00 -15.06 -12.94
N VAL A 56 1.48 -16.10 -13.62
CA VAL A 56 1.67 -17.44 -13.08
C VAL A 56 3.12 -17.68 -12.68
N THR A 57 4.09 -17.31 -13.53
CA THR A 57 5.52 -17.60 -13.28
C THR A 57 6.28 -16.42 -12.68
N GLY A 58 5.79 -15.19 -12.85
CA GLY A 58 6.49 -13.97 -12.45
C GLY A 58 7.67 -13.61 -13.35
N GLU A 59 7.86 -14.32 -14.47
CA GLU A 59 8.92 -14.03 -15.45
C GLU A 59 8.53 -12.88 -16.38
N GLU A 60 9.50 -12.18 -16.93
CA GLU A 60 9.26 -11.13 -17.92
C GLU A 60 8.70 -11.72 -19.22
N MET A 61 7.57 -11.20 -19.67
CA MET A 61 7.01 -11.55 -20.96
C MET A 61 7.67 -10.70 -22.05
N ASP A 62 7.94 -11.30 -23.20
CA ASP A 62 8.36 -10.57 -24.41
C ASP A 62 7.17 -9.79 -25.01
N ARG A 63 6.84 -8.67 -24.36
CA ARG A 63 5.74 -7.77 -24.71
C ARG A 63 6.18 -6.33 -24.52
N SER A 64 5.47 -5.42 -25.19
CA SER A 64 5.72 -3.98 -25.09
C SER A 64 5.70 -3.49 -23.64
N TRP A 65 6.60 -2.56 -23.34
CA TRP A 65 6.69 -1.96 -22.02
C TRP A 65 5.44 -1.14 -21.71
N ARG A 66 4.96 -1.30 -20.49
CA ARG A 66 3.79 -0.60 -19.98
C ARG A 66 3.94 -0.33 -18.50
N TRP A 67 3.08 0.54 -18.00
CA TRP A 67 2.95 0.74 -16.56
C TRP A 67 2.35 -0.51 -15.92
N GLN A 68 3.00 -0.95 -14.85
CA GLN A 68 2.68 -2.16 -14.11
C GLN A 68 2.46 -1.79 -12.64
N ALA A 69 1.59 -2.54 -11.97
CA ALA A 69 1.32 -2.38 -10.56
C ALA A 69 1.24 -3.73 -9.83
N GLN A 70 1.67 -3.73 -8.57
CA GLN A 70 1.54 -4.86 -7.64
C GLN A 70 0.96 -4.39 -6.32
N ALA A 71 0.01 -5.13 -5.77
CA ALA A 71 -0.47 -4.96 -4.41
C ALA A 71 0.08 -6.11 -3.55
N ASN A 72 0.95 -5.78 -2.58
CA ASN A 72 1.61 -6.73 -1.69
C ASN A 72 2.30 -7.90 -2.41
N GLY A 73 2.91 -7.62 -3.57
CA GLY A 73 3.59 -8.61 -4.41
C GLY A 73 2.71 -9.28 -5.48
N GLU A 74 1.39 -9.09 -5.43
CA GLU A 74 0.47 -9.67 -6.41
C GLU A 74 0.14 -8.69 -7.53
N PRO A 75 0.11 -9.12 -8.80
CA PRO A 75 -0.29 -8.27 -9.92
C PRO A 75 -1.67 -7.63 -9.70
N ILE A 76 -1.78 -6.35 -10.04
CA ILE A 76 -3.04 -5.61 -10.07
C ILE A 76 -3.05 -4.67 -11.27
N GLU A 77 -4.23 -4.39 -11.82
CA GLU A 77 -4.39 -3.38 -12.85
C GLU A 77 -4.06 -1.98 -12.30
N LEU A 78 -3.26 -1.22 -13.04
CA LEU A 78 -2.82 0.12 -12.64
C LEU A 78 -4.02 1.05 -12.39
N ASP A 79 -5.03 0.98 -13.25
CA ASP A 79 -6.23 1.82 -13.22
C ASP A 79 -7.06 1.63 -11.94
N HIS A 80 -6.86 0.53 -11.22
CA HIS A 80 -7.53 0.29 -9.93
C HIS A 80 -6.88 1.04 -8.76
N VAL A 81 -5.61 1.42 -8.88
CA VAL A 81 -4.82 2.00 -7.78
C VAL A 81 -4.39 3.42 -8.06
N TRP A 82 -4.04 3.74 -9.30
CA TRP A 82 -3.69 5.08 -9.74
C TRP A 82 -4.95 5.83 -10.21
N PRO A 83 -5.13 7.13 -9.88
CA PRO A 83 -4.25 8.01 -9.11
C PRO A 83 -4.50 7.98 -7.59
N THR A 84 -5.47 7.18 -7.12
CA THR A 84 -5.92 7.20 -5.71
C THR A 84 -4.79 6.98 -4.70
N CYS A 85 -3.84 6.10 -4.99
CA CYS A 85 -2.69 5.83 -4.10
C CYS A 85 -1.61 6.92 -4.11
N ALA A 86 -1.65 7.83 -5.08
CA ALA A 86 -0.55 8.76 -5.33
C ALA A 86 -0.38 9.83 -4.24
N GLY A 87 -1.41 10.05 -3.42
CA GLY A 87 -1.35 10.95 -2.26
C GLY A 87 -0.64 10.37 -1.03
N ASP A 88 -0.33 9.06 -1.02
CA ASP A 88 0.26 8.35 0.11
C ASP A 88 1.52 7.55 -0.31
N PRO A 89 2.62 8.21 -0.72
CA PRO A 89 3.87 7.52 -1.00
C PRO A 89 4.47 6.90 0.28
N ILE A 90 5.07 5.72 0.14
CA ILE A 90 5.74 4.99 1.23
C ILE A 90 7.15 4.57 0.82
N THR A 91 7.93 4.10 1.79
CA THR A 91 9.25 3.53 1.51
C THR A 91 9.15 2.09 0.99
N GLU A 92 10.19 1.63 0.29
CA GLU A 92 10.31 0.22 -0.09
C GLU A 92 10.27 -0.71 1.15
N ALA A 93 10.88 -0.29 2.26
CA ALA A 93 10.87 -1.05 3.50
C ALA A 93 9.44 -1.24 4.04
N ASP A 94 8.60 -0.21 3.95
CA ASP A 94 7.19 -0.31 4.33
C ASP A 94 6.40 -1.21 3.37
N TYR A 95 6.64 -1.11 2.07
CA TYR A 95 6.06 -2.04 1.09
C TYR A 95 6.41 -3.50 1.43
N ARG A 96 7.68 -3.80 1.69
CA ARG A 96 8.14 -5.14 2.08
C ARG A 96 7.48 -5.62 3.38
N ARG A 97 7.24 -4.72 4.35
CA ARG A 97 6.48 -5.04 5.57
C ARG A 97 5.04 -5.43 5.26
N TYR A 98 4.36 -4.75 4.34
CA TYR A 98 3.01 -5.14 3.91
C TYR A 98 3.00 -6.52 3.25
N CYS A 99 3.95 -6.81 2.35
CA CYS A 99 4.09 -8.13 1.73
C CYS A 99 4.31 -9.23 2.78
N ALA A 100 5.28 -9.02 3.69
CA ALA A 100 5.59 -9.99 4.75
C ALA A 100 4.40 -10.22 5.69
N ARG A 101 3.66 -9.16 6.02
CA ARG A 101 2.48 -9.26 6.88
C ARG A 101 1.36 -10.06 6.23
N GLN A 102 1.14 -9.88 4.93
CA GLN A 102 0.14 -10.67 4.21
C GLN A 102 0.57 -12.13 4.08
N ALA A 103 1.83 -12.40 3.76
CA ALA A 103 2.36 -13.76 3.72
C ALA A 103 2.19 -14.48 5.06
N TRP A 104 2.60 -13.84 6.16
CA TRP A 104 2.41 -14.37 7.51
C TRP A 104 0.92 -14.60 7.83
N ALA A 105 0.05 -13.66 7.47
CA ALA A 105 -1.38 -13.78 7.73
C ALA A 105 -2.01 -14.94 6.95
N ARG A 106 -1.58 -15.20 5.71
CA ARG A 106 -2.04 -16.37 4.94
C ARG A 106 -1.72 -17.70 5.62
N GLU A 107 -0.56 -17.79 6.25
CA GLU A 107 -0.09 -19.01 6.90
C GLU A 107 -0.68 -19.19 8.31
N HIS A 108 -0.73 -18.12 9.10
CA HIS A 108 -1.04 -18.20 10.54
C HIS A 108 -2.43 -17.68 10.92
N ALA A 109 -3.03 -16.83 10.10
CA ALA A 109 -4.31 -16.19 10.36
C ALA A 109 -5.14 -16.02 9.07
N PRO A 110 -5.46 -17.11 8.35
CA PRO A 110 -6.10 -17.06 7.03
C PRO A 110 -7.47 -16.38 7.05
N ASP A 111 -8.14 -16.37 8.21
CA ASP A 111 -9.41 -15.69 8.42
C ASP A 111 -9.29 -14.19 8.72
N SER A 112 -8.07 -13.69 8.88
CA SER A 112 -7.84 -12.27 9.13
C SER A 112 -8.01 -11.43 7.86
N ALA A 113 -8.37 -10.17 8.04
CA ALA A 113 -8.40 -9.22 6.92
C ALA A 113 -7.02 -8.95 6.29
N TRP A 114 -5.93 -9.38 6.94
CA TRP A 114 -4.57 -9.26 6.43
C TRP A 114 -4.19 -10.37 5.44
N ALA A 115 -4.86 -11.52 5.46
CA ALA A 115 -4.54 -12.65 4.59
C ALA A 115 -4.95 -12.40 3.14
N GLU A 116 -6.09 -11.73 2.95
CA GLU A 116 -6.70 -11.52 1.64
C GLU A 116 -6.89 -10.02 1.34
N ARG A 117 -6.46 -9.62 0.14
CA ARG A 117 -6.57 -8.23 -0.33
C ARG A 117 -8.03 -7.83 -0.46
N GLY A 118 -8.43 -6.80 0.27
CA GLY A 118 -9.79 -6.25 0.19
C GLY A 118 -10.82 -6.99 1.05
N ARG A 119 -10.43 -8.03 1.80
CA ARG A 119 -11.27 -8.65 2.82
C ARG A 119 -11.64 -7.61 3.88
N ARG A 120 -12.92 -7.60 4.25
CA ARG A 120 -13.46 -6.69 5.26
C ARG A 120 -12.87 -7.02 6.63
N ILE A 121 -12.47 -6.00 7.37
CA ILE A 121 -12.10 -6.10 8.78
C ILE A 121 -13.37 -6.48 9.54
N ASP A 122 -13.34 -7.65 10.18
CA ASP A 122 -14.33 -8.05 11.17
C ASP A 122 -13.86 -7.57 12.56
N PRO A 123 -14.54 -6.58 13.18
CA PRO A 123 -14.15 -6.06 14.49
C PRO A 123 -14.26 -7.08 15.62
N LEU A 124 -15.04 -8.16 15.43
CA LEU A 124 -15.23 -9.21 16.42
C LEU A 124 -14.26 -10.38 16.24
N SER A 125 -13.49 -10.38 15.16
CA SER A 125 -12.51 -11.42 14.88
C SER A 125 -11.30 -11.32 15.81
N ARG A 126 -11.04 -12.38 16.57
CA ARG A 126 -9.82 -12.50 17.40
C ARG A 126 -8.53 -12.53 16.56
N SER A 127 -8.65 -12.92 15.29
CA SER A 127 -7.53 -13.06 14.36
C SER A 127 -7.16 -11.74 13.68
N THR A 128 -7.97 -10.69 13.83
CA THR A 128 -7.71 -9.35 13.29
C THR A 128 -7.68 -8.33 14.44
N PRO A 129 -6.60 -8.25 15.23
CA PRO A 129 -6.51 -7.26 16.29
C PRO A 129 -6.63 -5.86 15.71
N LEU A 130 -7.53 -5.05 16.29
CA LEU A 130 -7.70 -3.66 15.91
C LEU A 130 -6.39 -2.89 16.15
N PRO A 131 -5.97 -2.00 15.23
CA PRO A 131 -4.87 -1.10 15.50
C PRO A 131 -5.30 -0.15 16.62
N PHE A 132 -4.75 -0.32 17.81
CA PHE A 132 -4.89 0.60 18.93
C PHE A 132 -3.87 1.75 18.82
#